data_AF-A0A7W0SP00-F1
#
_entry.id   AF-A0A7W0SP00-F1
#
_cell.length_a   1.000
_cell.length_b   1.000
_cell.length_c   1.000
_cell.angle_alpha   90.00
_cell.angle_beta   90.00
_cell.angle_gamma   90.00
#
_symmetry.space_group_name_H-M   'P 1'
#
loop_
_entity.id
_entity.type
_entity.pdbx_description
1 polymer ?
#
loop_
_entity_poly.entity_id
_entity_poly.type
_entity_poly.pdbx_seq_one_letter_code
_entity_poly.pdbx_strand_id
1 'polypeptide(L)'
;MPVGLVVMTVVASFTTSSGRTAQLTVPLLVGLGVLGLGLGVRALRRVDPYAAGCAVVAFLAVGAPVLASGEPTFTGYVKLDDTATFLALTDRVLEHGRDLDGLEPSSYEATLADYLAQGYPTGALLPLGVGARLVATDPAWVFQPYLASLAAMLALGLYTLVGPVLQSRLWRAFVATLASQSALLYGFALWGGVKELYAAFALALVAATVPLVRGHARSGLLPGTAAAATMLALSPGALIWLLAPLVVLLGGMRVKPRAAAVACATAVVLALPAFAAAGRFLQEDNRAVLRDDGELGNLIGPLDPAQLLGIWPTTDFRVDPGDMRMTLVVLGVTLAAAAIGLLFAVQRRAAALLAYAASCALGAVAYSALGSPWLEAKAFAVASPGILLLALVGGTKLLERRRAVAVLALATIAGGVFASNALAYRDARLAPRAQLAELELIGRTYTGEGPALMTEYQPYGVRHFLRHLDAEGASELRRRPVPLRDGRVLGKGEVADIAAFAPEAVLVYRTLVLLRSAGPSRPPAAYRLVWSGSFYDVWQRS
;
A
#
# COMPACT_ATOMS: atom_id res chain seq x y z
N MET A 1 -14.75 14.70 0.49
CA MET A 1 -14.49 13.34 -0.01
C MET A 1 -13.31 13.39 -0.99
N PRO A 2 -12.29 12.56 -0.81
CA PRO A 2 -11.07 12.60 -1.64
C PRO A 2 -11.21 11.81 -2.96
N VAL A 3 -12.02 12.33 -3.89
CA VAL A 3 -12.32 11.66 -5.18
C VAL A 3 -11.17 11.75 -6.18
N GLY A 4 -10.32 12.79 -6.11
CA GLY A 4 -9.27 13.02 -7.09
C GLY A 4 -8.29 11.85 -7.23
N LEU A 5 -7.95 11.17 -6.13
CA LEU A 5 -7.01 10.06 -6.14
C LEU A 5 -7.57 8.82 -6.85
N VAL A 6 -8.86 8.49 -6.67
CA VAL A 6 -9.47 7.36 -7.41
C VAL A 6 -9.62 7.67 -8.90
N VAL A 7 -9.90 8.93 -9.26
CA VAL A 7 -9.90 9.36 -10.67
C VAL A 7 -8.50 9.21 -11.26
N MET A 8 -7.45 9.59 -10.50
CA MET A 8 -6.07 9.41 -10.90
C MET A 8 -5.75 7.94 -11.18
N THR A 9 -6.10 7.04 -10.26
CA THR A 9 -5.89 5.60 -10.43
C THR A 9 -6.62 5.06 -11.65
N VAL A 10 -7.88 5.45 -11.89
CA VAL A 10 -8.63 5.00 -13.06
C VAL A 10 -7.97 5.47 -14.34
N VAL A 11 -7.74 6.78 -14.48
CA VAL A 11 -7.17 7.36 -15.71
C VAL A 11 -5.80 6.77 -15.99
N ALA A 12 -4.93 6.71 -14.97
CA ALA A 12 -3.62 6.11 -15.11
C ALA A 12 -3.70 4.65 -15.53
N SER A 13 -4.61 3.86 -14.94
CA SER A 13 -4.72 2.43 -15.30
C SER A 13 -5.12 2.21 -16.76
N PHE A 14 -5.94 3.10 -17.32
CA PHE A 14 -6.28 3.06 -18.75
C PHE A 14 -5.10 3.48 -19.62
N THR A 15 -4.48 4.61 -19.31
CA THR A 15 -3.37 5.14 -20.13
C THR A 15 -2.15 4.23 -20.08
N THR A 16 -1.91 3.52 -18.99
CA THR A 16 -0.80 2.56 -18.87
C THR A 16 -1.16 1.13 -19.26
N SER A 17 -2.36 0.90 -19.81
CA SER A 17 -2.71 -0.42 -20.37
C SER A 17 -1.89 -0.77 -21.62
N SER A 18 -1.35 0.24 -22.31
CA SER A 18 -0.48 0.13 -23.48
C SER A 18 0.69 1.10 -23.37
N GLY A 19 1.88 0.69 -23.83
CA GLY A 19 3.05 1.57 -23.91
C GLY A 19 2.82 2.81 -24.80
N ARG A 20 1.96 2.70 -25.82
CA ARG A 20 1.63 3.82 -26.74
C ARG A 20 0.96 5.00 -26.03
N THR A 21 0.25 4.74 -24.94
CA THR A 21 -0.50 5.76 -24.19
C THR A 21 0.09 6.05 -22.81
N ALA A 22 1.07 5.26 -22.35
CA ALA A 22 1.63 5.37 -21.01
C ALA A 22 2.23 6.76 -20.73
N GLN A 23 2.96 7.32 -21.70
CA GLN A 23 3.55 8.66 -21.59
C GLN A 23 2.50 9.79 -21.48
N LEU A 24 1.27 9.58 -21.95
CA LEU A 24 0.18 10.55 -21.84
C LEU A 24 -0.41 10.64 -20.43
N THR A 25 -0.10 9.69 -19.55
CA THR A 25 -0.66 9.60 -18.19
C THR A 25 -0.51 10.89 -17.40
N VAL A 26 0.71 11.41 -17.28
CA VAL A 26 0.98 12.60 -16.47
C VAL A 26 0.34 13.86 -17.08
N PRO A 27 0.54 14.18 -18.39
CA PRO A 27 -0.10 15.34 -19.01
C PRO A 27 -1.64 15.33 -18.88
N LEU A 28 -2.28 14.17 -19.09
CA LEU A 28 -3.74 14.04 -18.97
C LEU A 28 -4.20 14.31 -17.53
N LEU A 29 -3.50 13.75 -16.54
CA LEU A 29 -3.83 13.96 -15.13
C LEU A 29 -3.61 15.40 -14.68
N VAL A 30 -2.56 16.08 -15.18
CA VAL A 30 -2.35 17.51 -14.95
C VAL A 30 -3.51 18.31 -15.53
N GLY A 31 -3.90 18.04 -16.80
CA GLY A 31 -5.04 18.71 -17.43
C GLY A 31 -6.35 18.51 -16.67
N LEU A 32 -6.62 17.29 -16.21
CA LEU A 32 -7.79 16.97 -15.37
C LEU A 32 -7.72 17.66 -14.00
N GLY A 33 -6.53 17.75 -13.40
CA GLY A 33 -6.30 18.45 -12.15
C GLY A 33 -6.59 19.95 -12.27
N VAL A 34 -6.08 20.60 -13.32
CA VAL A 34 -6.33 22.02 -13.62
C VAL A 34 -7.82 22.25 -13.87
N LEU A 35 -8.47 21.40 -14.68
CA LEU A 35 -9.90 21.49 -14.93
C LEU A 35 -10.69 21.32 -13.62
N GLY A 36 -10.33 20.36 -12.79
CA GLY A 36 -10.96 20.10 -11.49
C GLY A 36 -10.81 21.28 -10.53
N LEU A 37 -9.63 21.90 -10.47
CA LEU A 37 -9.39 23.13 -9.69
C LEU A 37 -10.21 24.31 -10.21
N GLY A 38 -10.27 24.50 -11.53
CA GLY A 38 -11.08 25.56 -12.15
C GLY A 38 -12.57 25.41 -11.85
N LEU A 39 -13.12 24.21 -12.01
CA LEU A 39 -14.51 23.90 -11.68
C LEU A 39 -14.80 23.96 -10.17
N GLY A 40 -13.79 23.64 -9.35
CA GLY A 40 -13.87 23.52 -7.90
C GLY A 40 -13.46 24.76 -7.11
N VAL A 41 -13.05 25.86 -7.75
CA VAL A 41 -12.41 27.00 -7.08
C VAL A 41 -13.26 27.61 -5.96
N ARG A 42 -14.59 27.62 -6.11
CA ARG A 42 -15.52 28.10 -5.08
C ARG A 42 -15.57 27.18 -3.86
N ALA A 43 -15.31 25.88 -4.05
CA ALA A 43 -15.27 24.90 -2.95
C ALA A 43 -14.04 25.08 -2.07
N LEU A 44 -12.94 25.64 -2.59
CA LEU A 44 -11.73 25.97 -1.80
C LEU A 44 -12.03 26.98 -0.68
N ARG A 45 -13.08 27.79 -0.81
CA ARG A 45 -13.52 28.74 0.24
C ARG A 45 -14.34 28.08 1.36
N ARG A 46 -14.64 26.78 1.24
CA ARG A 46 -15.50 26.02 2.17
C ARG A 46 -14.78 24.86 2.83
N VAL A 47 -13.46 24.94 2.96
CA VAL A 47 -12.66 23.92 3.64
C VAL A 47 -13.08 23.85 5.11
N ASP A 48 -13.45 22.65 5.55
CA ASP A 48 -13.77 22.38 6.96
C ASP A 48 -12.45 22.19 7.73
N PRO A 49 -12.09 23.10 8.65
CA PRO A 49 -10.79 23.04 9.34
C PRO A 49 -10.64 21.77 10.18
N TYR A 50 -11.72 21.18 10.67
CA TYR A 50 -11.68 19.93 11.43
C TYR A 50 -11.36 18.72 10.54
N ALA A 51 -11.90 18.70 9.32
CA ALA A 51 -11.60 17.68 8.33
C ALA A 51 -10.15 17.82 7.83
N ALA A 52 -9.69 19.05 7.59
CA ALA A 52 -8.29 19.31 7.25
C ALA A 52 -7.36 18.90 8.40
N GLY A 53 -7.71 19.25 9.64
CA GLY A 53 -6.96 18.89 10.83
C GLY A 53 -6.80 17.38 11.00
N CYS A 54 -7.88 16.59 10.91
CA CYS A 54 -7.76 15.14 11.04
C CYS A 54 -6.94 14.51 9.91
N ALA A 55 -7.04 15.02 8.68
CA ALA A 55 -6.21 14.58 7.56
C ALA A 55 -4.72 14.87 7.80
N VAL A 56 -4.38 16.06 8.33
CA VAL A 56 -3.01 16.43 8.69
C VAL A 56 -2.48 15.53 9.81
N VAL A 57 -3.25 15.26 10.86
CA VAL A 57 -2.79 14.35 11.93
C VAL A 57 -2.59 12.92 11.41
N ALA A 58 -3.48 12.42 10.55
CA ALA A 58 -3.33 11.10 9.93
C ALA A 58 -2.07 11.02 9.05
N PHE A 59 -1.83 12.05 8.24
CA PHE A 59 -0.61 12.19 7.44
C PHE A 59 0.64 12.18 8.34
N LEU A 60 0.64 13.02 9.37
CA LEU A 60 1.80 13.19 10.25
C LEU A 60 2.12 11.90 11.01
N ALA A 61 1.15 11.12 11.47
CA ALA A 61 1.47 9.90 12.22
C ALA A 61 2.14 8.83 11.35
N VAL A 62 1.66 8.62 10.11
CA VAL A 62 2.27 7.65 9.17
C VAL A 62 3.59 8.20 8.61
N GLY A 63 3.67 9.51 8.39
CA GLY A 63 4.90 10.17 7.93
C GLY A 63 5.95 10.38 9.02
N ALA A 64 5.59 10.29 10.31
CA ALA A 64 6.42 10.71 11.43
C ALA A 64 7.85 10.13 11.40
N PRO A 65 8.07 8.82 11.18
CA PRO A 65 9.43 8.26 11.21
C PRO A 65 10.37 8.90 10.19
N VAL A 66 9.85 9.23 9.00
CA VAL A 66 10.64 9.85 7.91
C VAL A 66 10.74 11.35 8.09
N LEU A 67 9.67 12.02 8.51
CA LEU A 67 9.72 13.46 8.80
C LEU A 67 10.69 13.77 9.94
N ALA A 68 10.74 12.91 10.95
CA ALA A 68 11.66 13.06 12.08
C ALA A 68 13.11 12.72 11.74
N SER A 69 13.37 11.89 10.72
CA SER A 69 14.74 11.59 10.29
C SER A 69 15.40 12.76 9.55
N GLY A 70 14.60 13.68 9.00
CA GLY A 70 15.09 14.85 8.25
C GLY A 70 15.64 14.51 6.85
N GLU A 71 15.53 13.26 6.42
CA GLU A 71 16.02 12.78 5.13
C GLU A 71 14.89 12.16 4.29
N PRO A 72 14.91 12.29 2.95
CA PRO A 72 13.94 11.64 2.09
C PRO A 72 14.19 10.13 2.05
N THR A 73 13.61 9.40 2.99
CA THR A 73 13.68 7.94 3.13
C THR A 73 12.27 7.33 3.24
N PHE A 74 12.17 6.03 3.48
CA PHE A 74 10.92 5.30 3.65
C PHE A 74 11.04 4.22 4.74
N THR A 75 9.90 3.83 5.31
CA THR A 75 9.82 2.74 6.31
C THR A 75 9.66 1.37 5.64
N GLY A 76 9.96 0.30 6.38
CA GLY A 76 9.73 -1.08 5.94
C GLY A 76 10.95 -1.75 5.30
N TYR A 77 12.08 -1.03 5.26
CA TYR A 77 13.36 -1.59 4.82
C TYR A 77 13.68 -2.85 5.63
N VAL A 78 14.12 -3.92 4.93
CA VAL A 78 14.35 -5.30 5.44
C VAL A 78 13.18 -6.01 6.13
N LYS A 79 12.03 -5.36 6.33
CA LYS A 79 10.80 -6.02 6.82
C LYS A 79 10.02 -6.64 5.66
N LEU A 80 9.98 -5.93 4.52
CA LEU A 80 9.34 -6.38 3.28
C LEU A 80 10.10 -5.87 2.05
N ASP A 81 10.42 -6.77 1.15
CA ASP A 81 11.06 -6.45 -0.14
C ASP A 81 10.03 -6.10 -1.23
N ASP A 82 8.73 -6.19 -0.93
CA ASP A 82 7.61 -5.83 -1.81
C ASP A 82 7.76 -4.40 -2.36
N THR A 83 8.28 -3.46 -1.55
CA THR A 83 8.49 -2.07 -1.97
C THR A 83 9.44 -1.98 -3.15
N ALA A 84 10.53 -2.77 -3.19
CA ALA A 84 11.45 -2.79 -4.33
C ALA A 84 10.75 -3.28 -5.61
N THR A 85 9.88 -4.29 -5.49
CA THR A 85 9.02 -4.76 -6.59
C THR A 85 8.03 -3.67 -7.02
N PHE A 86 7.41 -2.96 -6.08
CA PHE A 86 6.46 -1.89 -6.41
C PHE A 86 7.12 -0.71 -7.13
N LEU A 87 8.36 -0.38 -6.77
CA LEU A 87 9.16 0.64 -7.47
C LEU A 87 9.46 0.18 -8.90
N ALA A 88 9.93 -1.06 -9.08
CA ALA A 88 10.18 -1.64 -10.39
C ALA A 88 8.94 -1.59 -11.31
N LEU A 89 7.78 -2.01 -10.78
CA LEU A 89 6.50 -1.96 -11.49
C LEU A 89 6.10 -0.51 -11.85
N THR A 90 6.30 0.43 -10.93
CA THR A 90 5.92 1.83 -11.13
C THR A 90 6.73 2.47 -12.25
N ASP A 91 8.04 2.20 -12.28
CA ASP A 91 8.96 2.70 -13.30
C ASP A 91 8.56 2.25 -14.70
N ARG A 92 8.38 0.94 -14.90
CA ARG A 92 8.05 0.39 -16.21
C ARG A 92 6.70 0.89 -16.71
N VAL A 93 5.69 0.88 -15.84
CA VAL A 93 4.29 1.06 -16.23
C VAL A 93 3.99 2.46 -16.75
N LEU A 94 4.64 3.48 -16.23
CA LEU A 94 4.41 4.86 -16.67
C LEU A 94 5.15 5.24 -17.96
N GLU A 95 6.07 4.42 -18.44
CA GLU A 95 6.80 4.65 -19.70
C GLU A 95 6.37 3.70 -20.80
N HIS A 96 6.26 2.41 -20.46
CA HIS A 96 6.08 1.32 -21.41
C HIS A 96 4.76 0.56 -21.18
N GLY A 97 3.94 0.99 -20.22
CA GLY A 97 2.72 0.27 -19.86
C GLY A 97 3.06 -1.13 -19.35
N ARG A 98 2.37 -2.15 -19.85
CA ARG A 98 2.64 -3.55 -19.45
C ARG A 98 3.62 -4.29 -20.37
N ASP A 99 4.25 -3.58 -21.30
CA ASP A 99 5.18 -4.14 -22.26
C ASP A 99 6.56 -4.36 -21.62
N LEU A 100 7.19 -5.50 -21.87
CA LEU A 100 8.54 -5.84 -21.38
C LEU A 100 9.59 -5.85 -22.50
N ASP A 101 9.20 -5.59 -23.74
CA ASP A 101 10.11 -5.59 -24.87
C ASP A 101 11.26 -4.59 -24.68
N GLY A 102 12.45 -5.00 -25.15
CA GLY A 102 13.68 -4.20 -25.06
C GLY A 102 14.37 -4.22 -23.69
N LEU A 103 13.92 -5.07 -22.75
CA LEU A 103 14.65 -5.32 -21.51
C LEU A 103 15.64 -6.47 -21.69
N GLU A 104 16.87 -6.26 -21.24
CA GLU A 104 17.89 -7.31 -21.16
C GLU A 104 17.68 -8.20 -19.93
N PRO A 105 18.15 -9.46 -19.95
CA PRO A 105 18.04 -10.39 -18.82
C PRO A 105 18.63 -9.81 -17.53
N SER A 106 17.79 -9.58 -16.52
CA SER A 106 18.18 -8.95 -15.26
C SER A 106 17.21 -9.28 -14.12
N SER A 107 17.57 -8.93 -12.88
CA SER A 107 16.65 -9.03 -11.74
C SER A 107 15.44 -8.10 -11.90
N TYR A 108 15.63 -6.94 -12.51
CA TYR A 108 14.54 -6.02 -12.86
C TYR A 108 13.57 -6.64 -13.88
N GLU A 109 14.09 -7.14 -15.00
CA GLU A 109 13.27 -7.80 -16.03
C GLU A 109 12.55 -9.02 -15.46
N ALA A 110 13.24 -9.88 -14.70
CA ALA A 110 12.62 -11.05 -14.08
C ALA A 110 11.49 -10.66 -13.12
N THR A 111 11.68 -9.60 -12.33
CA THR A 111 10.64 -9.09 -11.43
C THR A 111 9.43 -8.60 -12.22
N LEU A 112 9.65 -7.93 -13.35
CA LEU A 112 8.55 -7.48 -14.20
C LEU A 112 7.86 -8.63 -14.91
N ALA A 113 8.58 -9.66 -15.33
CA ALA A 113 8.00 -10.86 -15.92
C ALA A 113 7.09 -11.58 -14.92
N ASP A 114 7.56 -11.80 -13.69
CA ASP A 114 6.84 -12.57 -12.67
C ASP A 114 5.62 -11.82 -12.10
N TYR A 115 5.60 -10.49 -12.20
CA TYR A 115 4.51 -9.68 -11.67
C TYR A 115 3.73 -8.94 -12.77
N LEU A 116 4.40 -8.07 -13.53
CA LEU A 116 3.72 -7.21 -14.49
C LEU A 116 3.15 -7.98 -15.68
N ALA A 117 3.92 -8.87 -16.30
CA ALA A 117 3.44 -9.66 -17.43
C ALA A 117 2.28 -10.59 -17.02
N GLN A 118 2.38 -11.17 -15.82
CA GLN A 118 1.37 -12.05 -15.22
C GLN A 118 0.11 -11.32 -14.74
N GLY A 119 -0.02 -10.01 -14.97
CA GLY A 119 -1.28 -9.31 -14.67
C GLY A 119 -1.41 -8.78 -13.25
N TYR A 120 -0.30 -8.63 -12.49
CA TYR A 120 -0.33 -8.02 -11.17
C TYR A 120 -1.02 -6.64 -11.20
N PRO A 121 -1.95 -6.34 -10.27
CA PRO A 121 -2.70 -5.09 -10.28
C PRO A 121 -1.82 -3.95 -9.78
N THR A 122 -1.73 -2.89 -10.60
CA THR A 122 -0.85 -1.74 -10.39
C THR A 122 -1.58 -0.48 -9.95
N GLY A 123 -2.92 -0.48 -9.89
CA GLY A 123 -3.70 0.74 -9.66
C GLY A 123 -3.36 1.52 -8.38
N ALA A 124 -2.96 0.82 -7.32
CA ALA A 124 -2.50 1.43 -6.07
C ALA A 124 -1.08 2.04 -6.17
N LEU A 125 -0.30 1.68 -7.19
CA LEU A 125 1.07 2.14 -7.41
C LEU A 125 1.12 3.36 -8.35
N LEU A 126 0.15 3.50 -9.24
CA LEU A 126 0.16 4.57 -10.25
C LEU A 126 0.18 5.99 -9.65
N PRO A 127 -0.57 6.31 -8.58
CA PRO A 127 -0.48 7.63 -7.97
C PRO A 127 0.91 7.98 -7.43
N LEU A 128 1.67 6.99 -6.94
CA LEU A 128 3.05 7.17 -6.49
C LEU A 128 3.93 7.68 -7.65
N GLY A 129 3.93 6.94 -8.77
CA GLY A 129 4.79 7.29 -9.90
C GLY A 129 4.37 8.59 -10.60
N VAL A 130 3.06 8.89 -10.65
CA VAL A 130 2.58 10.20 -11.10
C VAL A 130 3.11 11.30 -10.19
N GLY A 131 2.99 11.13 -8.88
CA GLY A 131 3.51 12.08 -7.89
C GLY A 131 5.02 12.31 -8.05
N ALA A 132 5.79 11.22 -8.17
CA ALA A 132 7.25 11.26 -8.36
C ALA A 132 7.66 12.09 -9.59
N ARG A 133 6.97 11.89 -10.73
CA ARG A 133 7.20 12.68 -11.96
C ARG A 133 6.83 14.15 -11.81
N LEU A 134 5.74 14.46 -11.11
CA LEU A 134 5.31 15.86 -10.91
C LEU A 134 6.31 16.67 -10.08
N VAL A 135 7.02 16.02 -9.15
CA VAL A 135 8.07 16.66 -8.35
C VAL A 135 9.49 16.37 -8.86
N ALA A 136 9.61 15.70 -10.01
CA ALA A 136 10.87 15.35 -10.67
C ALA A 136 11.90 14.64 -9.76
N THR A 137 11.45 13.63 -9.00
CA THR A 137 12.31 12.80 -8.15
C THR A 137 12.05 11.31 -8.38
N ASP A 138 12.97 10.46 -7.93
CA ASP A 138 12.79 9.02 -7.92
C ASP A 138 11.61 8.62 -6.99
N PRO A 139 10.74 7.68 -7.40
CA PRO A 139 9.58 7.26 -6.61
C PRO A 139 9.92 6.72 -5.22
N ALA A 140 11.12 6.17 -5.00
CA ALA A 140 11.55 5.72 -3.69
C ALA A 140 11.50 6.85 -2.64
N TRP A 141 11.84 8.08 -3.05
CA TRP A 141 11.93 9.26 -2.18
C TRP A 141 10.59 9.93 -1.89
N VAL A 142 9.53 9.55 -2.60
CA VAL A 142 8.15 9.99 -2.35
C VAL A 142 7.23 8.86 -1.87
N PHE A 143 7.79 7.68 -1.60
CA PHE A 143 7.03 6.51 -1.15
C PHE A 143 6.35 6.76 0.21
N GLN A 144 7.08 7.23 1.22
CA GLN A 144 6.46 7.51 2.53
C GLN A 144 5.43 8.66 2.48
N PRO A 145 5.71 9.81 1.83
CA PRO A 145 4.69 10.84 1.62
C PRO A 145 3.43 10.32 0.94
N TYR A 146 3.56 9.36 0.01
CA TYR A 146 2.41 8.73 -0.62
C TYR A 146 1.58 7.90 0.37
N LEU A 147 2.21 7.03 1.18
CA LEU A 147 1.52 6.28 2.23
C LEU A 147 0.82 7.20 3.25
N ALA A 148 1.51 8.27 3.69
CA ALA A 148 0.94 9.27 4.58
C ALA A 148 -0.28 9.98 3.94
N SER A 149 -0.23 10.23 2.63
CA SER A 149 -1.36 10.79 1.88
C SER A 149 -2.55 9.84 1.85
N LEU A 150 -2.33 8.53 1.68
CA LEU A 150 -3.42 7.54 1.73
C LEU A 150 -4.11 7.50 3.10
N ALA A 151 -3.34 7.58 4.19
CA ALA A 151 -3.87 7.69 5.55
C ALA A 151 -4.72 8.96 5.74
N ALA A 152 -4.27 10.09 5.19
CA ALA A 152 -5.04 11.33 5.18
C ALA A 152 -6.37 11.19 4.40
N MET A 153 -6.34 10.52 3.24
CA MET A 153 -7.55 10.26 2.45
C MET A 153 -8.53 9.32 3.17
N LEU A 154 -8.01 8.31 3.87
CA LEU A 154 -8.80 7.46 4.75
C LEU A 154 -9.47 8.30 5.84
N ALA A 155 -8.73 9.11 6.58
CA ALA A 155 -9.27 9.96 7.64
C ALA A 155 -10.39 10.90 7.13
N LEU A 156 -10.23 11.50 5.94
CA LEU A 156 -11.28 12.30 5.30
C LEU A 156 -12.53 11.48 4.92
N GLY A 157 -12.32 10.24 4.47
CA GLY A 157 -13.38 9.26 4.24
C GLY A 157 -14.15 8.98 5.53
N LEU A 158 -13.45 8.58 6.59
CA LEU A 158 -14.03 8.26 7.90
C LEU A 158 -14.76 9.46 8.51
N TYR A 159 -14.19 10.66 8.43
CA TYR A 159 -14.83 11.92 8.86
C TYR A 159 -16.20 12.12 8.20
N THR A 160 -16.29 11.77 6.91
CA THR A 160 -17.55 11.86 6.15
C THR A 160 -18.55 10.79 6.58
N LEU A 161 -18.08 9.54 6.79
CA LEU A 161 -18.94 8.39 7.15
C LEU A 161 -19.66 8.58 8.49
N VAL A 162 -18.98 9.16 9.48
CA VAL A 162 -19.54 9.34 10.83
C VAL A 162 -20.49 10.53 10.95
N GLY A 163 -20.54 11.40 9.93
CA GLY A 163 -21.30 12.64 9.94
C GLY A 163 -22.79 12.51 10.27
N PRO A 164 -23.52 11.52 9.74
CA PRO A 164 -24.93 11.30 10.09
C PRO A 164 -25.18 10.96 11.56
N VAL A 165 -24.18 10.40 12.26
CA VAL A 165 -24.30 9.97 13.65
C VAL A 165 -23.78 11.05 14.60
N LEU A 166 -22.59 11.59 14.33
CA LEU A 166 -21.92 12.58 15.18
C LEU A 166 -22.18 13.98 14.62
N GLN A 167 -22.81 14.88 15.37
CA GLN A 167 -23.09 16.25 14.90
C GLN A 167 -21.92 17.22 15.11
N SER A 168 -21.13 17.01 16.17
CA SER A 168 -19.96 17.83 16.47
C SER A 168 -18.80 17.51 15.52
N ARG A 169 -18.30 18.53 14.82
CA ARG A 169 -17.16 18.42 13.89
C ARG A 169 -15.86 18.02 14.61
N LEU A 170 -15.66 18.51 15.84
CA LEU A 170 -14.52 18.12 16.67
C LEU A 170 -14.52 16.61 16.93
N TRP A 171 -15.67 16.05 17.34
CA TRP A 171 -15.76 14.62 17.60
C TRP A 171 -15.63 13.78 16.32
N ARG A 172 -16.13 14.26 15.18
CA ARG A 172 -15.88 13.61 13.89
C ARG A 172 -14.39 13.54 13.57
N ALA A 173 -13.66 14.65 13.77
CA ALA A 173 -12.22 14.71 13.55
C ALA A 173 -11.46 13.79 14.50
N PHE A 174 -11.79 13.81 15.79
CA PHE A 174 -11.20 12.92 16.79
C PHE A 174 -11.38 11.44 16.43
N VAL A 175 -12.62 11.03 16.16
CA VAL A 175 -12.96 9.64 15.81
C VAL A 175 -12.28 9.22 14.50
N ALA A 176 -12.32 10.06 13.46
CA ALA A 176 -11.70 9.75 12.17
C ALA A 176 -10.17 9.64 12.26
N THR A 177 -9.53 10.50 13.06
CA THR A 177 -8.08 10.49 13.27
C THR A 177 -7.64 9.17 13.89
N LEU A 178 -8.23 8.80 15.04
CA LEU A 178 -7.85 7.56 15.73
C LEU A 178 -8.18 6.31 14.92
N ALA A 179 -9.36 6.26 14.30
CA ALA A 179 -9.76 5.10 13.50
C ALA A 179 -8.86 4.88 12.27
N SER A 180 -8.37 5.95 11.64
CA SER A 180 -7.47 5.87 10.48
C SER A 180 -6.08 5.32 10.81
N GLN A 181 -5.79 5.13 12.10
CA GLN A 181 -4.49 4.69 12.62
C GLN A 181 -4.65 3.44 13.50
N SER A 182 -5.57 2.54 13.12
CA SER A 182 -5.66 1.23 13.77
C SER A 182 -4.30 0.54 13.76
N ALA A 183 -3.94 -0.09 14.88
CA ALA A 183 -2.59 -0.62 15.11
C ALA A 183 -2.06 -1.49 13.96
N LEU A 184 -2.91 -2.37 13.43
CA LEU A 184 -2.53 -3.27 12.34
C LEU A 184 -2.32 -2.52 11.02
N LEU A 185 -3.22 -1.61 10.64
CA LEU A 185 -3.04 -0.79 9.43
C LEU A 185 -1.81 0.11 9.54
N TYR A 186 -1.58 0.69 10.72
CA TYR A 186 -0.39 1.50 11.00
C TYR A 186 0.89 0.67 10.88
N GLY A 187 0.92 -0.54 11.44
CA GLY A 187 2.02 -1.49 11.30
C GLY A 187 2.31 -1.83 9.83
N PHE A 188 1.28 -2.13 9.04
CA PHE A 188 1.42 -2.33 7.60
C PHE A 188 1.95 -1.07 6.88
N ALA A 189 1.53 0.13 7.28
CA ALA A 189 2.09 1.37 6.73
C ALA A 189 3.61 1.46 6.98
N LEU A 190 4.06 1.14 8.20
CA LEU A 190 5.47 1.12 8.58
C LEU A 190 6.27 -0.02 7.93
N TRP A 191 5.58 -0.98 7.33
CA TRP A 191 6.12 -2.09 6.56
C TRP A 191 6.12 -1.85 5.05
N GLY A 192 5.58 -0.73 4.58
CA GLY A 192 5.47 -0.40 3.15
C GLY A 192 4.19 -0.92 2.47
N GLY A 193 3.17 -1.30 3.24
CA GLY A 193 1.88 -1.83 2.81
C GLY A 193 1.00 -0.84 2.04
N VAL A 194 1.39 -0.55 0.80
CA VAL A 194 0.72 0.44 -0.07
C VAL A 194 -0.71 0.02 -0.46
N LYS A 195 -0.93 -1.28 -0.70
CA LYS A 195 -2.23 -1.78 -1.16
C LYS A 195 -3.25 -1.79 -0.04
N GLU A 196 -2.81 -2.11 1.17
CA GLU A 196 -3.65 -2.15 2.36
C GLU A 196 -4.15 -0.75 2.72
N LEU A 197 -3.26 0.25 2.70
CA LEU A 197 -3.63 1.66 2.91
C LEU A 197 -4.55 2.17 1.81
N TYR A 198 -4.25 1.87 0.54
CA TYR A 198 -5.08 2.27 -0.59
C TYR A 198 -6.48 1.65 -0.50
N ALA A 199 -6.56 0.35 -0.18
CA ALA A 199 -7.81 -0.38 -0.01
C ALA A 199 -8.68 0.21 1.10
N ALA A 200 -8.10 0.45 2.29
CA ALA A 200 -8.82 1.02 3.41
C ALA A 200 -9.46 2.37 3.03
N PHE A 201 -8.69 3.25 2.38
CA PHE A 201 -9.20 4.52 1.84
C PHE A 201 -10.29 4.30 0.77
N ALA A 202 -10.04 3.45 -0.22
CA ALA A 202 -10.95 3.27 -1.36
C ALA A 202 -12.31 2.71 -0.89
N LEU A 203 -12.31 1.77 0.07
CA LEU A 203 -13.54 1.23 0.65
C LEU A 203 -14.31 2.29 1.45
N ALA A 204 -13.62 3.13 2.22
CA ALA A 204 -14.27 4.24 2.90
C ALA A 204 -14.91 5.22 1.90
N LEU A 205 -14.25 5.47 0.76
CA LEU A 205 -14.79 6.32 -0.30
C LEU A 205 -15.98 5.68 -1.04
N VAL A 206 -15.93 4.38 -1.35
CA VAL A 206 -17.07 3.63 -1.91
C VAL A 206 -18.27 3.78 -0.99
N ALA A 207 -18.10 3.47 0.30
CA ALA A 207 -19.18 3.56 1.28
C ALA A 207 -19.72 5.00 1.42
N ALA A 208 -18.86 6.01 1.36
CA ALA A 208 -19.25 7.42 1.46
C ALA A 208 -20.02 7.92 0.23
N THR A 209 -19.78 7.34 -0.96
CA THR A 209 -20.38 7.77 -2.23
C THR A 209 -21.63 6.97 -2.62
N VAL A 210 -21.80 5.76 -2.08
CA VAL A 210 -23.00 4.92 -2.29
C VAL A 210 -24.33 5.65 -2.09
N PRO A 211 -24.53 6.50 -1.05
CA PRO A 211 -25.78 7.25 -0.89
C PRO A 211 -26.15 8.17 -2.06
N LEU A 212 -25.19 8.55 -2.92
CA LEU A 212 -25.42 9.44 -4.05
C LEU A 212 -26.34 8.82 -5.10
N VAL A 213 -26.49 7.50 -5.18
CA VAL A 213 -27.38 6.85 -6.16
C VAL A 213 -28.88 7.13 -5.92
N ARG A 214 -29.22 7.80 -4.81
CA ARG A 214 -30.58 8.33 -4.57
C ARG A 214 -30.89 9.55 -5.45
N GLY A 215 -29.87 10.15 -6.05
CA GLY A 215 -29.96 11.31 -6.93
C GLY A 215 -30.42 10.99 -8.35
N HIS A 216 -29.94 11.76 -9.32
CA HIS A 216 -30.21 11.56 -10.75
C HIS A 216 -29.27 10.51 -11.35
N ALA A 217 -29.50 10.02 -12.58
CA ALA A 217 -28.68 8.97 -13.18
C ALA A 217 -27.15 9.23 -13.09
N ARG A 218 -26.72 10.49 -13.34
CA ARG A 218 -25.31 10.91 -13.28
C ARG A 218 -24.67 10.79 -11.90
N SER A 219 -25.44 10.74 -10.82
CA SER A 219 -24.87 10.59 -9.47
C SER A 219 -24.31 9.19 -9.21
N GLY A 220 -24.59 8.21 -10.09
CA GLY A 220 -23.96 6.90 -10.08
C GLY A 220 -22.50 6.88 -10.53
N LEU A 221 -22.03 7.91 -11.25
CA LEU A 221 -20.66 7.95 -11.79
C LEU A 221 -19.59 7.86 -10.68
N LEU A 222 -19.79 8.59 -9.58
CA LEU A 222 -18.83 8.64 -8.48
C LEU A 222 -18.67 7.30 -7.73
N PRO A 223 -19.73 6.64 -7.22
CA PRO A 223 -19.58 5.33 -6.59
C PRO A 223 -19.06 4.28 -7.57
N GLY A 224 -19.45 4.34 -8.85
CA GLY A 224 -18.91 3.46 -9.89
C GLY A 224 -17.39 3.65 -10.09
N THR A 225 -16.93 4.89 -10.14
CA THR A 225 -15.50 5.23 -10.26
C THR A 225 -14.71 4.76 -9.03
N ALA A 226 -15.24 4.95 -7.82
CA ALA A 226 -14.60 4.48 -6.59
C ALA A 226 -14.51 2.94 -6.55
N ALA A 227 -15.57 2.24 -6.96
CA ALA A 227 -15.57 0.78 -7.06
C ALA A 227 -14.56 0.28 -8.11
N ALA A 228 -14.50 0.93 -9.28
CA ALA A 228 -13.50 0.63 -10.31
C ALA A 228 -12.06 0.81 -9.81
N ALA A 229 -11.76 1.93 -9.17
CA ALA A 229 -10.45 2.18 -8.59
C ALA A 229 -10.05 1.15 -7.53
N THR A 230 -11.02 0.64 -6.76
CA THR A 230 -10.79 -0.45 -5.79
C THR A 230 -10.39 -1.75 -6.50
N MET A 231 -11.09 -2.12 -7.58
CA MET A 231 -10.75 -3.30 -8.39
C MET A 231 -9.40 -3.15 -9.13
N LEU A 232 -9.07 -1.95 -9.63
CA LEU A 232 -7.79 -1.69 -10.28
C LEU A 232 -6.61 -1.79 -9.31
N ALA A 233 -6.82 -1.45 -8.03
CA ALA A 233 -5.80 -1.56 -6.99
C ALA A 233 -5.61 -2.99 -6.46
N LEU A 234 -6.70 -3.75 -6.31
CA LEU A 234 -6.72 -5.04 -5.59
C LEU A 234 -7.02 -6.26 -6.47
N SER A 235 -7.18 -6.09 -7.78
CA SER A 235 -7.74 -7.08 -8.72
C SER A 235 -9.24 -7.32 -8.54
N PRO A 236 -9.90 -8.17 -9.37
CA PRO A 236 -11.29 -8.59 -9.17
C PRO A 236 -11.59 -9.24 -7.82
N GLY A 237 -10.58 -9.69 -7.06
CA GLY A 237 -10.77 -10.09 -5.66
C GLY A 237 -11.46 -9.00 -4.82
N ALA A 238 -11.29 -7.72 -5.20
CA ALA A 238 -11.97 -6.59 -4.59
C ALA A 238 -13.51 -6.72 -4.53
N LEU A 239 -14.12 -7.52 -5.42
CA LEU A 239 -15.57 -7.70 -5.48
C LEU A 239 -16.17 -8.14 -4.15
N ILE A 240 -15.47 -8.95 -3.36
CA ILE A 240 -15.90 -9.40 -2.03
C ILE A 240 -16.20 -8.20 -1.13
N TRP A 241 -15.30 -7.20 -1.11
CA TRP A 241 -15.47 -5.99 -0.31
C TRP A 241 -16.63 -5.10 -0.79
N LEU A 242 -16.98 -5.19 -2.09
CA LEU A 242 -18.03 -4.38 -2.72
C LEU A 242 -19.43 -4.97 -2.58
N LEU A 243 -19.56 -6.23 -2.15
CA LEU A 243 -20.85 -6.91 -1.95
C LEU A 243 -21.70 -6.20 -0.89
N ALA A 244 -21.14 -5.81 0.24
CA ALA A 244 -21.90 -5.13 1.29
C ALA A 244 -22.50 -3.78 0.84
N PRO A 245 -21.73 -2.88 0.20
CA PRO A 245 -22.25 -1.69 -0.45
C PRO A 245 -23.35 -1.99 -1.47
N LEU A 246 -23.19 -3.05 -2.26
CA LEU A 246 -24.20 -3.51 -3.21
C LEU A 246 -25.48 -3.99 -2.52
N VAL A 247 -25.39 -4.74 -1.42
CA VAL A 247 -26.57 -5.16 -0.64
C VAL A 247 -27.26 -3.97 0.00
N VAL A 248 -26.51 -3.00 0.54
CA VAL A 248 -27.10 -1.75 1.07
C VAL A 248 -27.81 -0.96 -0.04
N LEU A 249 -27.25 -0.95 -1.26
CA LEU A 249 -27.90 -0.40 -2.45
C LEU A 249 -29.20 -1.14 -2.80
N LEU A 250 -29.21 -2.47 -2.73
CA LEU A 250 -30.35 -3.29 -3.18
C LEU A 250 -31.46 -3.47 -2.14
N GLY A 251 -31.13 -3.53 -0.84
CA GLY A 251 -32.05 -3.93 0.23
C GLY A 251 -32.40 -2.87 1.28
N GLY A 252 -31.63 -1.78 1.40
CA GLY A 252 -31.76 -0.84 2.52
C GLY A 252 -32.10 0.61 2.15
N MET A 253 -32.11 0.96 0.86
CA MET A 253 -32.26 2.33 0.40
C MET A 253 -33.29 2.45 -0.72
N ARG A 254 -34.08 3.53 -0.73
CA ARG A 254 -34.84 3.94 -1.93
C ARG A 254 -33.85 4.39 -3.00
N VAL A 255 -33.32 3.45 -3.77
CA VAL A 255 -32.40 3.72 -4.88
C VAL A 255 -33.17 4.11 -6.13
N LYS A 256 -32.56 4.98 -6.96
CA LYS A 256 -33.08 5.19 -8.31
C LYS A 256 -32.42 4.15 -9.23
N PRO A 257 -33.19 3.27 -9.90
CA PRO A 257 -32.63 2.16 -10.66
C PRO A 257 -31.66 2.63 -11.75
N ARG A 258 -31.95 3.77 -12.39
CA ARG A 258 -31.06 4.38 -13.38
C ARG A 258 -29.70 4.80 -12.81
N ALA A 259 -29.65 5.36 -11.60
CA ALA A 259 -28.40 5.77 -10.98
C ALA A 259 -27.58 4.56 -10.50
N ALA A 260 -28.25 3.53 -9.97
CA ALA A 260 -27.62 2.25 -9.64
C ALA A 260 -27.05 1.57 -10.90
N ALA A 261 -27.82 1.53 -12.00
CA ALA A 261 -27.36 1.01 -13.29
C ALA A 261 -26.15 1.78 -13.82
N VAL A 262 -26.16 3.12 -13.75
CA VAL A 262 -24.99 3.93 -14.11
C VAL A 262 -23.79 3.62 -13.20
N ALA A 263 -23.98 3.43 -11.90
CA ALA A 263 -22.89 3.07 -11.00
C ALA A 263 -22.28 1.71 -11.36
N CYS A 264 -23.09 0.68 -11.57
CA CYS A 264 -22.63 -0.64 -11.99
C CYS A 264 -21.94 -0.59 -13.36
N ALA A 265 -22.56 0.06 -14.36
CA ALA A 265 -21.99 0.21 -15.69
C ALA A 265 -20.65 0.96 -15.65
N THR A 266 -20.56 2.04 -14.87
CA THR A 266 -19.32 2.80 -14.69
C THR A 266 -18.25 1.94 -14.00
N ALA A 267 -18.62 1.18 -12.96
CA ALA A 267 -17.68 0.29 -12.27
C ALA A 267 -17.11 -0.78 -13.21
N VAL A 268 -17.97 -1.44 -14.00
CA VAL A 268 -17.57 -2.48 -14.95
C VAL A 268 -16.70 -1.91 -16.06
N VAL A 269 -17.14 -0.83 -16.71
CA VAL A 269 -16.41 -0.21 -17.81
C VAL A 269 -15.05 0.29 -17.35
N LEU A 270 -14.99 1.01 -16.22
CA LEU A 270 -13.73 1.57 -15.73
C LEU A 270 -12.80 0.52 -15.10
N ALA A 271 -13.30 -0.67 -14.76
CA ALA A 271 -12.49 -1.79 -14.26
C ALA A 271 -12.04 -2.76 -15.35
N LEU A 272 -12.34 -2.50 -16.64
CA LEU A 272 -11.89 -3.35 -17.76
C LEU A 272 -10.39 -3.68 -17.72
N PRO A 273 -9.46 -2.74 -17.40
CA PRO A 273 -8.05 -3.08 -17.26
C PRO A 273 -7.77 -4.11 -16.15
N ALA A 274 -8.51 -4.07 -15.03
CA ALA A 274 -8.36 -5.04 -13.95
C ALA A 274 -8.81 -6.44 -14.39
N PHE A 275 -9.93 -6.54 -15.11
CA PHE A 275 -10.43 -7.83 -15.61
C PHE A 275 -9.51 -8.41 -16.68
N ALA A 276 -8.99 -7.58 -17.59
CA ALA A 276 -8.03 -8.00 -18.60
C ALA A 276 -6.72 -8.53 -17.97
N ALA A 277 -6.21 -7.84 -16.94
CA ALA A 277 -5.02 -8.28 -16.21
C ALA A 277 -5.28 -9.56 -15.40
N ALA A 278 -6.45 -9.68 -14.75
CA ALA A 278 -6.80 -10.84 -13.95
C ALA A 278 -6.95 -12.13 -14.78
N GLY A 279 -7.38 -12.02 -16.04
CA GLY A 279 -7.42 -13.16 -16.96
C GLY A 279 -6.06 -13.84 -17.12
N ARG A 280 -4.97 -13.04 -17.18
CA ARG A 280 -3.60 -13.54 -17.23
C ARG A 280 -3.17 -14.11 -15.88
N PHE A 281 -3.45 -13.38 -14.81
CA PHE A 281 -3.08 -13.77 -13.45
C PHE A 281 -3.68 -15.11 -13.00
N LEU A 282 -4.89 -15.44 -13.46
CA LEU A 282 -5.59 -16.69 -13.12
C LEU A 282 -5.25 -17.89 -14.00
N GLN A 283 -4.57 -17.68 -15.13
CA GLN A 283 -4.15 -18.73 -16.06
C GLN A 283 -2.85 -19.43 -15.63
N GLU A 284 -2.05 -18.80 -14.77
CA GLU A 284 -0.78 -19.33 -14.27
C GLU A 284 -0.88 -19.86 -12.83
N ASP A 285 0.18 -20.51 -12.33
CA ASP A 285 0.23 -21.22 -11.04
C ASP A 285 0.18 -20.32 -9.78
N ASN A 286 -0.11 -19.02 -9.93
CA ASN A 286 -0.26 -18.04 -8.83
C ASN A 286 -1.42 -18.32 -7.87
N ARG A 287 -2.20 -19.38 -8.09
CA ARG A 287 -3.31 -19.79 -7.23
C ARG A 287 -2.83 -20.29 -5.87
N ALA A 288 -1.61 -20.84 -5.79
CA ALA A 288 -1.03 -21.35 -4.54
C ALA A 288 -0.89 -20.22 -3.50
N VAL A 289 -0.33 -19.08 -3.88
CA VAL A 289 -0.14 -17.91 -2.98
C VAL A 289 -1.47 -17.40 -2.38
N LEU A 290 -2.59 -17.62 -3.09
CA LEU A 290 -3.91 -17.14 -2.67
C LEU A 290 -4.62 -18.09 -1.71
N ARG A 291 -4.31 -19.39 -1.72
CA ARG A 291 -5.12 -20.43 -1.06
C ARG A 291 -4.34 -21.45 -0.26
N ASP A 292 -3.01 -21.45 -0.36
CA ASP A 292 -2.19 -22.37 0.41
C ASP A 292 -2.16 -21.93 1.89
N ASP A 293 -2.64 -22.81 2.77
CA ASP A 293 -2.66 -22.59 4.21
C ASP A 293 -1.23 -22.46 4.80
N GLY A 294 -0.22 -22.96 4.08
CA GLY A 294 1.20 -22.80 4.42
C GLY A 294 1.83 -21.47 3.98
N GLU A 295 1.15 -20.67 3.15
CA GLU A 295 1.68 -19.41 2.64
C GLU A 295 1.60 -18.30 3.70
N LEU A 296 2.69 -18.17 4.47
CA LEU A 296 2.85 -17.15 5.51
C LEU A 296 3.36 -15.81 4.97
N GLY A 297 3.93 -15.76 3.76
CA GLY A 297 4.63 -14.59 3.26
C GLY A 297 5.74 -14.15 4.24
N ASN A 298 5.60 -12.96 4.82
CA ASN A 298 6.56 -12.43 5.82
C ASN A 298 6.07 -12.57 7.29
N LEU A 299 5.00 -13.32 7.51
CA LEU A 299 4.49 -13.61 8.85
C LEU A 299 5.32 -14.69 9.54
N ILE A 300 5.26 -14.69 10.87
CA ILE A 300 5.81 -15.79 11.70
C ILE A 300 4.75 -16.90 11.85
N GLY A 301 3.48 -16.54 11.80
CA GLY A 301 2.31 -17.42 11.83
C GLY A 301 1.04 -16.62 11.48
N PRO A 302 -0.14 -17.27 11.42
CA PRO A 302 -1.41 -16.58 11.27
C PRO A 302 -1.61 -15.49 12.34
N LEU A 303 -2.27 -14.39 11.97
CA LEU A 303 -2.51 -13.31 12.92
C LEU A 303 -3.66 -13.64 13.86
N ASP A 304 -3.63 -13.09 15.07
CA ASP A 304 -4.77 -13.17 15.98
C ASP A 304 -5.94 -12.32 15.43
N PRO A 305 -7.15 -12.89 15.24
CA PRO A 305 -8.32 -12.14 14.79
C PRO A 305 -8.68 -10.94 15.68
N ALA A 306 -8.28 -10.95 16.96
CA ALA A 306 -8.48 -9.86 17.88
C ALA A 306 -7.78 -8.55 17.42
N GLN A 307 -6.74 -8.65 16.57
CA GLN A 307 -6.08 -7.50 15.95
C GLN A 307 -7.02 -6.65 15.08
N LEU A 308 -8.13 -7.23 14.59
CA LEU A 308 -9.19 -6.51 13.86
C LEU A 308 -9.81 -5.37 14.67
N LEU A 309 -9.74 -5.42 15.99
CA LEU A 309 -10.25 -4.37 16.88
C LEU A 309 -9.39 -3.09 16.85
N GLY A 310 -8.24 -3.14 16.19
CA GLY A 310 -7.41 -1.98 15.88
C GLY A 310 -6.50 -1.51 17.00
N ILE A 311 -6.32 -2.32 18.05
CA ILE A 311 -5.41 -2.07 19.17
C ILE A 311 -4.57 -3.32 19.39
N TRP A 312 -3.25 -3.19 19.35
CA TRP A 312 -2.30 -4.28 19.56
C TRP A 312 -0.98 -3.71 20.08
N PRO A 313 -0.77 -3.57 21.40
CA PRO A 313 0.34 -2.80 21.96
C PRO A 313 1.66 -3.60 21.94
N THR A 314 2.27 -3.68 20.75
CA THR A 314 3.55 -4.36 20.48
C THR A 314 4.37 -3.58 19.46
N THR A 315 5.67 -3.84 19.38
CA THR A 315 6.58 -3.24 18.39
C THR A 315 6.44 -3.85 17.00
N ASP A 316 6.03 -5.12 16.92
CA ASP A 316 5.84 -5.87 15.67
C ASP A 316 4.51 -6.63 15.75
N PHE A 317 3.58 -6.36 14.84
CA PHE A 317 2.21 -6.91 14.92
C PHE A 317 2.15 -8.44 14.75
N ARG A 318 3.25 -9.07 14.31
CA ARG A 318 3.36 -10.52 14.19
C ARG A 318 3.54 -11.24 15.52
N VAL A 319 3.84 -10.51 16.59
CA VAL A 319 4.04 -11.08 17.92
C VAL A 319 2.98 -10.60 18.91
N ASP A 320 2.80 -11.38 19.96
CA ASP A 320 1.88 -11.06 21.04
C ASP A 320 2.35 -9.87 21.88
N PRO A 321 1.42 -9.05 22.41
CA PRO A 321 1.74 -8.00 23.37
C PRO A 321 2.31 -8.59 24.66
N GLY A 322 3.27 -7.89 25.26
CA GLY A 322 3.90 -8.34 26.50
C GLY A 322 2.94 -8.52 27.69
N ASP A 323 1.83 -7.75 27.73
CA ASP A 323 0.72 -7.96 28.65
C ASP A 323 -0.57 -8.25 27.89
N MET A 324 -0.76 -9.52 27.54
CA MET A 324 -1.97 -9.97 26.84
C MET A 324 -3.23 -9.78 27.68
N ARG A 325 -3.17 -9.89 29.02
CA ARG A 325 -4.36 -9.74 29.88
C ARG A 325 -4.90 -8.32 29.82
N MET A 326 -4.02 -7.33 29.96
CA MET A 326 -4.40 -5.93 29.84
C MET A 326 -4.89 -5.60 28.42
N THR A 327 -4.24 -6.17 27.41
CA THR A 327 -4.67 -6.03 26.01
C THR A 327 -6.11 -6.54 25.84
N LEU A 328 -6.42 -7.75 26.29
CA LEU A 328 -7.77 -8.33 26.20
C LEU A 328 -8.83 -7.48 26.92
N VAL A 329 -8.50 -6.82 28.04
CA VAL A 329 -9.42 -5.88 28.71
C VAL A 329 -9.72 -4.67 27.82
N VAL A 330 -8.69 -4.05 27.22
CA VAL A 330 -8.85 -2.92 26.29
C VAL A 330 -9.67 -3.34 25.07
N LEU A 331 -9.41 -4.54 24.55
CA LEU A 331 -10.15 -5.12 23.43
C LEU A 331 -11.63 -5.39 23.78
N GLY A 332 -11.91 -5.90 24.97
CA GLY A 332 -13.28 -6.08 25.46
C GLY A 332 -14.06 -4.77 25.56
N VAL A 333 -13.42 -3.71 26.06
CA VAL A 333 -14.01 -2.35 26.07
C VAL A 333 -14.27 -1.84 24.65
N THR A 334 -13.33 -2.07 23.75
CA THR A 334 -13.43 -1.67 22.34
C THR A 334 -14.61 -2.38 21.65
N LEU A 335 -14.74 -3.69 21.85
CA LEU A 335 -15.82 -4.50 21.29
C LEU A 335 -17.20 -4.07 21.83
N ALA A 336 -17.31 -3.85 23.14
CA ALA A 336 -18.56 -3.36 23.75
C ALA A 336 -18.95 -1.98 23.21
N ALA A 337 -17.99 -1.06 23.07
CA ALA A 337 -18.22 0.24 22.46
C ALA A 337 -18.61 0.12 20.97
N ALA A 338 -18.01 -0.82 20.23
CA ALA A 338 -18.32 -1.06 18.82
C ALA A 338 -19.76 -1.53 18.62
N ALA A 339 -20.24 -2.43 19.48
CA ALA A 339 -21.64 -2.86 19.49
C ALA A 339 -22.59 -1.66 19.69
N ILE A 340 -22.27 -0.76 20.64
CA ILE A 340 -23.05 0.46 20.86
C ILE A 340 -23.01 1.38 19.63
N GLY A 341 -21.83 1.57 19.03
CA GLY A 341 -21.68 2.35 17.80
C GLY A 341 -22.50 1.80 16.64
N LEU A 342 -22.51 0.47 16.47
CA LEU A 342 -23.33 -0.21 15.48
C LEU A 342 -24.83 0.02 15.72
N LEU A 343 -25.29 -0.13 16.97
CA LEU A 343 -26.68 0.15 17.33
C LEU A 343 -27.08 1.59 16.98
N PHE A 344 -26.24 2.58 17.30
CA PHE A 344 -26.51 3.98 16.94
C PHE A 344 -26.48 4.20 15.42
N ALA A 345 -25.57 3.55 14.69
CA ALA A 345 -25.50 3.64 13.24
C ALA A 345 -26.79 3.08 12.58
N VAL A 346 -27.31 1.95 13.09
CA VAL A 346 -28.58 1.36 12.66
C VAL A 346 -29.75 2.27 13.00
N GLN A 347 -29.84 2.76 14.24
CA GLN A 347 -30.92 3.66 14.68
C GLN A 347 -30.96 4.96 13.87
N ARG A 348 -29.79 5.51 13.52
CA ARG A 348 -29.66 6.72 12.70
C ARG A 348 -29.74 6.44 11.20
N ARG A 349 -29.93 5.18 10.79
CA ARG A 349 -29.93 4.73 9.38
C ARG A 349 -28.73 5.27 8.61
N ALA A 350 -27.55 5.24 9.23
CA ALA A 350 -26.30 5.73 8.68
C ALA A 350 -25.76 4.74 7.63
N ALA A 351 -26.45 4.63 6.50
CA ALA A 351 -26.22 3.61 5.47
C ALA A 351 -24.76 3.55 4.99
N ALA A 352 -24.09 4.70 4.86
CA ALA A 352 -22.67 4.75 4.48
C ALA A 352 -21.77 4.11 5.54
N LEU A 353 -21.95 4.45 6.82
CA LEU A 353 -21.17 3.86 7.91
C LEU A 353 -21.43 2.35 8.03
N LEU A 354 -22.69 1.93 7.88
CA LEU A 354 -23.07 0.51 7.92
C LEU A 354 -22.49 -0.26 6.72
N ALA A 355 -22.53 0.31 5.52
CA ALA A 355 -21.92 -0.29 4.33
C ALA A 355 -20.41 -0.48 4.53
N TYR A 356 -19.71 0.52 5.08
CA TYR A 356 -18.29 0.42 5.37
C TYR A 356 -17.98 -0.67 6.40
N ALA A 357 -18.67 -0.67 7.54
CA ALA A 357 -18.47 -1.69 8.57
C ALA A 357 -18.77 -3.10 8.06
N ALA A 358 -19.84 -3.26 7.26
CA ALA A 358 -20.19 -4.53 6.66
C ALA A 358 -19.17 -4.97 5.59
N SER A 359 -18.61 -4.05 4.79
CA SER A 359 -17.49 -4.35 3.90
C SER A 359 -16.27 -4.87 4.67
N CYS A 360 -15.90 -4.18 5.75
CA CYS A 360 -14.76 -4.57 6.59
C CYS A 360 -14.97 -5.97 7.18
N ALA A 361 -16.14 -6.24 7.77
CA ALA A 361 -16.47 -7.54 8.34
C ALA A 361 -16.52 -8.64 7.29
N LEU A 362 -17.19 -8.40 6.15
CA LEU A 362 -17.30 -9.38 5.09
C LEU A 362 -15.95 -9.73 4.47
N GLY A 363 -15.11 -8.74 4.19
CA GLY A 363 -13.77 -8.98 3.67
C GLY A 363 -12.90 -9.74 4.66
N ALA A 364 -12.87 -9.33 5.94
CA ALA A 364 -12.11 -10.03 6.97
C ALA A 364 -12.53 -11.52 7.08
N VAL A 365 -13.84 -11.80 7.16
CA VAL A 365 -14.36 -13.17 7.27
C VAL A 365 -14.10 -13.96 5.99
N ALA A 366 -14.37 -13.39 4.81
CA ALA A 366 -14.22 -14.10 3.55
C ALA A 366 -12.76 -14.45 3.26
N TYR A 367 -11.81 -13.53 3.50
CA TYR A 367 -10.40 -13.81 3.26
C TYR A 367 -9.77 -14.70 4.33
N SER A 368 -10.26 -14.66 5.57
CA SER A 368 -9.86 -15.66 6.59
C SER A 368 -10.36 -17.06 6.25
N ALA A 369 -11.56 -17.18 5.65
CA ALA A 369 -12.13 -18.47 5.28
C ALA A 369 -11.62 -19.03 3.94
N LEU A 370 -11.14 -18.18 3.03
CA LEU A 370 -10.85 -18.57 1.64
C LEU A 370 -9.40 -18.28 1.21
N GLY A 371 -8.65 -17.53 2.00
CA GLY A 371 -7.32 -17.03 1.68
C GLY A 371 -6.22 -17.68 2.52
N SER A 372 -4.97 -17.54 2.07
CA SER A 372 -3.79 -17.88 2.86
C SER A 372 -3.64 -16.97 4.10
N PRO A 373 -2.87 -17.37 5.13
CA PRO A 373 -2.58 -16.52 6.29
C PRO A 373 -2.02 -15.14 5.90
N TRP A 374 -1.20 -15.07 4.84
CA TRP A 374 -0.70 -13.80 4.32
C TRP A 374 -1.81 -12.90 3.76
N LEU A 375 -2.75 -13.48 3.02
CA LEU A 375 -3.88 -12.75 2.46
C LEU A 375 -4.88 -12.32 3.55
N GLU A 376 -5.11 -13.18 4.55
CA GLU A 376 -5.89 -12.87 5.74
C GLU A 376 -5.31 -11.65 6.47
N ALA A 377 -4.00 -11.64 6.74
CA ALA A 377 -3.36 -10.53 7.44
C ALA A 377 -3.56 -9.18 6.74
N LYS A 378 -3.47 -9.17 5.40
CA LYS A 378 -3.75 -7.99 4.58
C LYS A 378 -5.22 -7.57 4.69
N ALA A 379 -6.15 -8.52 4.65
CA ALA A 379 -7.57 -8.24 4.85
C ALA A 379 -7.85 -7.66 6.25
N PHE A 380 -7.19 -8.17 7.29
CA PHE A 380 -7.32 -7.64 8.65
C PHE A 380 -6.78 -6.22 8.76
N ALA A 381 -5.64 -5.92 8.12
CA ALA A 381 -5.11 -4.56 8.05
C ALA A 381 -6.13 -3.58 7.43
N VAL A 382 -6.70 -3.95 6.27
CA VAL A 382 -7.73 -3.16 5.56
C VAL A 382 -9.01 -2.98 6.38
N ALA A 383 -9.43 -4.02 7.12
CA ALA A 383 -10.68 -4.04 7.86
C ALA A 383 -10.60 -3.39 9.25
N SER A 384 -9.43 -3.39 9.88
CA SER A 384 -9.24 -2.94 11.27
C SER A 384 -9.72 -1.51 11.58
N PRO A 385 -9.64 -0.51 10.67
CA PRO A 385 -10.21 0.81 10.93
C PRO A 385 -11.73 0.77 11.14
N GLY A 386 -12.44 -0.17 10.52
CA GLY A 386 -13.90 -0.23 10.53
C GLY A 386 -14.49 -0.54 11.90
N ILE A 387 -13.92 -1.51 12.63
CA ILE A 387 -14.41 -1.88 13.96
C ILE A 387 -14.01 -0.82 14.99
N LEU A 388 -12.77 -0.32 14.91
CA LEU A 388 -12.30 0.79 15.75
C LEU A 388 -13.15 2.06 15.56
N LEU A 389 -13.55 2.36 14.32
CA LEU A 389 -14.45 3.47 14.01
C LEU A 389 -15.81 3.33 14.73
N LEU A 390 -16.42 2.14 14.69
CA LEU A 390 -17.66 1.87 15.42
C LEU A 390 -17.46 2.03 16.92
N ALA A 391 -16.35 1.54 17.49
CA ALA A 391 -16.04 1.67 18.90
C ALA A 391 -16.00 3.14 19.34
N LEU A 392 -15.29 3.97 18.58
CA LEU A 392 -15.15 5.39 18.84
C LEU A 392 -16.47 6.15 18.66
N VAL A 393 -17.31 5.79 17.67
CA VAL A 393 -18.67 6.32 17.52
C VAL A 393 -19.53 5.96 18.75
N GLY A 394 -19.49 4.72 19.20
CA GLY A 394 -20.24 4.24 20.37
C GLY A 394 -19.82 4.94 21.66
N GLY A 395 -18.52 5.03 21.92
CA GLY A 395 -17.97 5.77 23.05
C GLY A 395 -18.37 7.25 23.04
N THR A 396 -18.31 7.90 21.87
CA THR A 396 -18.73 9.30 21.72
C THR A 396 -20.22 9.46 21.98
N LYS A 397 -21.08 8.53 21.52
CA LYS A 397 -22.52 8.59 21.79
C LYS A 397 -22.90 8.30 23.23
N LEU A 398 -22.10 7.52 23.95
CA LEU A 398 -22.30 7.34 25.38
C LEU A 398 -22.07 8.62 26.20
N LEU A 399 -21.32 9.61 25.69
CA LEU A 399 -21.14 10.90 26.37
C LEU A 399 -22.48 11.60 26.65
N GLU A 400 -23.48 11.38 25.79
CA GLU A 400 -24.83 11.96 25.92
C GLU A 400 -25.65 11.31 27.06
N ARG A 401 -25.27 10.12 27.54
CA ARG A 401 -26.05 9.34 28.54
C ARG A 401 -25.29 9.03 29.83
N ARG A 402 -24.01 8.67 29.73
CA ARG A 402 -23.17 8.17 30.82
C ARG A 402 -21.75 8.72 30.68
N ARG A 403 -21.59 10.02 30.94
CA ARG A 403 -20.35 10.77 30.68
C ARG A 403 -19.09 10.11 31.28
N ALA A 404 -19.11 9.69 32.54
CA ALA A 404 -17.94 9.09 33.20
C ALA A 404 -17.48 7.79 32.51
N VAL A 405 -18.43 6.88 32.24
CA VAL A 405 -18.15 5.61 31.54
C VAL A 405 -17.64 5.87 30.11
N ALA A 406 -18.26 6.82 29.41
CA ALA A 406 -17.87 7.19 28.06
C ALA A 406 -16.46 7.78 27.98
N VAL A 407 -16.12 8.68 28.91
CA VAL A 407 -14.77 9.27 29.00
C VAL A 407 -13.74 8.19 29.28
N LEU A 408 -14.01 7.28 30.23
CA LEU A 408 -13.10 6.17 30.53
C LEU A 408 -12.93 5.26 29.31
N ALA A 409 -14.02 4.86 28.65
CA ALA A 409 -13.94 4.00 27.47
C ALA A 409 -13.17 4.66 26.33
N LEU A 410 -13.44 5.94 26.02
CA LEU A 410 -12.73 6.68 24.98
C LEU A 410 -11.24 6.88 25.33
N ALA A 411 -10.91 7.16 26.59
CA ALA A 411 -9.54 7.29 27.05
C ALA A 411 -8.79 5.95 26.95
N THR A 412 -9.43 4.84 27.32
CA THR A 412 -8.86 3.49 27.19
C THR A 412 -8.61 3.12 25.74
N ILE A 413 -9.58 3.35 24.85
CA ILE A 413 -9.43 3.06 23.41
C ILE A 413 -8.33 3.94 22.80
N ALA A 414 -8.38 5.25 23.03
CA ALA A 414 -7.37 6.18 22.50
C ALA A 414 -5.98 5.87 23.05
N GLY A 415 -5.86 5.59 24.35
CA GLY A 415 -4.62 5.16 24.99
C GLY A 415 -4.06 3.88 24.39
N GLY A 416 -4.92 2.90 24.10
CA GLY A 416 -4.54 1.66 23.40
C GLY A 416 -3.99 1.93 22.01
N VAL A 417 -4.69 2.73 21.19
CA VAL A 417 -4.23 3.11 19.85
C VAL A 417 -2.88 3.84 19.91
N PHE A 418 -2.75 4.84 20.80
CA PHE A 418 -1.49 5.57 20.95
C PHE A 418 -0.35 4.71 21.45
N ALA A 419 -0.60 3.80 22.40
CA ALA A 419 0.41 2.87 22.89
C ALA A 419 0.88 1.92 21.76
N SER A 420 -0.04 1.35 20.98
CA SER A 420 0.28 0.53 19.81
C SER A 420 1.13 1.28 18.80
N ASN A 421 0.70 2.48 18.41
CA ASN A 421 1.39 3.24 17.38
C ASN A 421 2.76 3.74 17.88
N ALA A 422 2.89 4.11 19.16
CA ALA A 422 4.17 4.50 19.74
C ALA A 422 5.17 3.34 19.80
N LEU A 423 4.70 2.12 20.09
CA LEU A 423 5.55 0.93 20.09
C LEU A 423 5.99 0.56 18.66
N ALA A 424 5.06 0.53 17.71
CA ALA A 424 5.37 0.27 16.31
C ALA A 424 6.33 1.34 15.72
N TYR A 425 6.14 2.61 16.06
CA TYR A 425 7.02 3.72 15.66
C TYR A 425 8.47 3.48 16.10
N ARG A 426 8.69 2.94 17.30
CA ARG A 426 10.04 2.72 17.86
C ARG A 426 10.84 1.65 17.12
N ASP A 427 10.18 0.69 16.46
CA ASP A 427 10.85 -0.36 15.67
C ASP A 427 10.74 -0.11 14.14
N ALA A 428 10.32 1.09 13.74
CA ALA A 428 10.26 1.46 12.33
C ALA A 428 11.66 1.37 11.69
N ARG A 429 11.81 0.52 10.68
CA ARG A 429 13.08 0.32 9.96
C ARG A 429 13.10 1.25 8.74
N LEU A 430 13.94 2.28 8.83
CA LEU A 430 14.13 3.24 7.74
C LEU A 430 15.15 2.72 6.73
N ALA A 431 14.91 3.03 5.45
CA ALA A 431 15.87 2.73 4.40
C ALA A 431 17.14 3.58 4.56
N PRO A 432 18.34 3.00 4.35
CA PRO A 432 19.60 3.71 4.48
C PRO A 432 19.77 4.68 3.30
N ARG A 433 19.33 5.93 3.48
CA ARG A 433 19.22 6.90 2.39
C ARG A 433 20.56 7.12 1.68
N ALA A 434 21.66 7.29 2.42
CA ALA A 434 22.97 7.53 1.81
C ALA A 434 23.42 6.35 0.93
N GLN A 435 23.26 5.11 1.42
CA GLN A 435 23.61 3.89 0.68
C GLN A 435 22.79 3.73 -0.60
N LEU A 436 21.47 3.91 -0.52
CA LEU A 436 20.59 3.76 -1.67
C LEU A 436 20.75 4.90 -2.70
N ALA A 437 21.07 6.13 -2.26
CA ALA A 437 21.44 7.22 -3.18
C ALA A 437 22.71 6.90 -3.96
N GLU A 438 23.66 6.23 -3.32
CA GLU A 438 24.90 5.84 -3.95
C GLU A 438 24.62 4.82 -5.07
N LEU A 439 23.72 3.86 -4.84
CA LEU A 439 23.22 2.98 -5.90
C LEU A 439 22.49 3.74 -7.01
N GLU A 440 21.65 4.73 -6.66
CA GLU A 440 20.97 5.61 -7.63
C GLU A 440 21.98 6.40 -8.49
N LEU A 441 23.09 6.82 -7.90
CA LEU A 441 24.19 7.50 -8.60
C LEU A 441 24.93 6.53 -9.53
N ILE A 442 25.28 5.33 -9.06
CA ILE A 442 25.95 4.28 -9.85
C ILE A 442 25.08 3.91 -11.05
N GLY A 443 23.80 3.63 -10.83
CA GLY A 443 22.85 3.25 -11.88
C GLY A 443 22.69 4.32 -12.96
N ARG A 444 22.76 5.61 -12.60
CA ARG A 444 22.75 6.72 -13.56
C ARG A 444 24.08 6.85 -14.31
N THR A 445 25.20 6.80 -13.58
CA THR A 445 26.53 7.07 -14.13
C THR A 445 26.98 6.02 -15.14
N TYR A 446 26.66 4.75 -14.88
CA TYR A 446 27.10 3.61 -15.69
C TYR A 446 26.00 3.04 -16.59
N THR A 447 24.99 3.84 -16.93
CA THR A 447 23.87 3.41 -17.80
C THR A 447 24.36 2.71 -19.07
N GLY A 448 23.83 1.51 -19.35
CA GLY A 448 24.21 0.73 -20.54
C GLY A 448 25.57 0.02 -20.44
N GLU A 449 26.23 0.07 -19.29
CA GLU A 449 27.49 -0.66 -19.03
C GLU A 449 27.25 -1.99 -18.30
N GLY A 450 26.05 -2.54 -18.47
CA GLY A 450 25.66 -3.87 -18.03
C GLY A 450 26.30 -4.99 -18.87
N PRO A 451 26.00 -6.26 -18.50
CA PRO A 451 25.21 -6.60 -17.34
C PRO A 451 26.02 -6.50 -16.05
N ALA A 452 25.37 -6.08 -14.95
CA ALA A 452 26.00 -5.91 -13.65
C ALA A 452 25.68 -7.03 -12.65
N LEU A 453 26.60 -7.30 -11.72
CA LEU A 453 26.40 -8.23 -10.60
C LEU A 453 26.54 -7.51 -9.26
N MET A 454 25.56 -7.73 -8.37
CA MET A 454 25.68 -7.46 -6.93
C MET A 454 25.75 -8.79 -6.17
N THR A 455 26.72 -8.92 -5.26
CA THR A 455 26.89 -10.12 -4.42
C THR A 455 26.17 -10.02 -3.08
N GLU A 456 25.87 -8.80 -2.61
CA GLU A 456 25.03 -8.59 -1.44
C GLU A 456 23.54 -8.76 -1.78
N TYR A 457 22.74 -9.13 -0.79
CA TYR A 457 21.29 -9.14 -0.92
C TYR A 457 20.76 -7.71 -0.77
N GLN A 458 20.50 -7.05 -1.90
CA GLN A 458 19.98 -5.69 -1.97
C GLN A 458 18.90 -5.56 -3.05
N PRO A 459 17.64 -5.94 -2.76
CA PRO A 459 16.55 -5.94 -3.74
C PRO A 459 16.31 -4.56 -4.36
N TYR A 460 16.44 -3.48 -3.57
CA TYR A 460 16.26 -2.11 -4.05
C TYR A 460 17.33 -1.71 -5.06
N GLY A 461 18.54 -2.27 -4.94
CA GLY A 461 19.62 -2.07 -5.91
C GLY A 461 19.27 -2.71 -7.24
N VAL A 462 19.12 -4.04 -7.26
CA VAL A 462 19.03 -4.80 -8.52
C VAL A 462 17.65 -4.74 -9.19
N ARG A 463 16.58 -4.46 -8.44
CA ARG A 463 15.22 -4.31 -9.01
C ARG A 463 14.87 -2.86 -9.36
N HIS A 464 15.59 -1.87 -8.83
CA HIS A 464 15.20 -0.47 -9.01
C HIS A 464 16.40 0.42 -9.36
N PHE A 465 17.29 0.71 -8.42
CA PHE A 465 18.31 1.75 -8.60
C PHE A 465 19.35 1.43 -9.69
N LEU A 466 19.64 0.14 -9.92
CA LEU A 466 20.57 -0.35 -10.95
C LEU A 466 19.85 -0.96 -12.17
N ARG A 467 18.56 -0.68 -12.35
CA ARG A 467 17.76 -1.22 -13.47
C ARG A 467 18.33 -0.91 -14.87
N HIS A 468 19.10 0.17 -15.01
CA HIS A 468 19.74 0.58 -16.28
C HIS A 468 21.12 -0.07 -16.53
N LEU A 469 21.54 -0.98 -15.64
CA LEU A 469 22.76 -1.77 -15.72
C LEU A 469 22.49 -3.27 -15.94
N ASP A 470 21.23 -3.64 -16.18
CA ASP A 470 20.79 -5.03 -16.30
C ASP A 470 21.29 -5.88 -15.12
N ALA A 471 21.20 -5.28 -13.93
CA ALA A 471 21.81 -5.79 -12.72
C ALA A 471 21.12 -7.06 -12.23
N GLU A 472 21.92 -8.00 -11.71
CA GLU A 472 21.44 -9.20 -11.05
C GLU A 472 21.99 -9.32 -9.63
N GLY A 473 21.13 -9.77 -8.70
CA GLY A 473 21.53 -10.14 -7.35
C GLY A 473 21.93 -11.61 -7.30
N ALA A 474 23.12 -11.91 -6.78
CA ALA A 474 23.66 -13.27 -6.71
C ALA A 474 22.74 -14.25 -5.93
N SER A 475 21.99 -13.73 -4.97
CA SER A 475 21.09 -14.47 -4.08
C SER A 475 19.63 -14.07 -4.23
N GLU A 476 19.23 -13.43 -5.32
CA GLU A 476 17.84 -13.03 -5.55
C GLU A 476 17.34 -13.48 -6.92
N LEU A 477 16.12 -13.09 -7.30
CA LEU A 477 15.52 -13.36 -8.59
C LEU A 477 16.47 -12.93 -9.72
N ARG A 478 16.88 -13.89 -10.54
CA ARG A 478 17.93 -13.75 -11.56
C ARG A 478 17.66 -14.69 -12.73
N ARG A 479 18.07 -14.28 -13.92
CA ARG A 479 18.08 -15.05 -15.17
C ARG A 479 19.37 -15.84 -15.31
N ARG A 480 20.51 -15.31 -14.86
CA ARG A 480 21.80 -16.01 -14.95
C ARG A 480 22.21 -16.56 -13.59
N PRO A 481 22.24 -17.89 -13.39
CA PRO A 481 22.75 -18.48 -12.16
C PRO A 481 24.21 -18.10 -11.93
N VAL A 482 24.54 -17.74 -10.69
CA VAL A 482 25.91 -17.41 -10.28
C VAL A 482 26.36 -18.43 -9.23
N PRO A 483 26.80 -19.64 -9.64
CA PRO A 483 27.22 -20.68 -8.72
C PRO A 483 28.48 -20.28 -7.95
N LEU A 484 28.57 -20.77 -6.72
CA LEU A 484 29.79 -20.86 -5.95
C LEU A 484 30.74 -21.88 -6.57
N ARG A 485 32.00 -21.87 -6.15
CA ARG A 485 33.03 -22.82 -6.61
C ARG A 485 32.71 -24.30 -6.32
N ASP A 486 31.84 -24.56 -5.35
CA ASP A 486 31.34 -25.90 -5.02
C ASP A 486 30.10 -26.32 -5.87
N GLY A 487 29.68 -25.47 -6.81
CA GLY A 487 28.51 -25.68 -7.67
C GLY A 487 27.17 -25.28 -7.02
N ARG A 488 27.14 -24.95 -5.73
CA ARG A 488 25.92 -24.48 -5.05
C ARG A 488 25.56 -23.08 -5.54
N VAL A 489 24.27 -22.77 -5.65
CA VAL A 489 23.80 -21.40 -5.90
C VAL A 489 23.20 -20.84 -4.62
N LEU A 490 23.44 -19.55 -4.36
CA LEU A 490 22.91 -18.89 -3.19
C LEU A 490 21.37 -18.88 -3.18
N GLY A 491 20.82 -19.23 -2.02
CA GLY A 491 19.40 -19.09 -1.70
C GLY A 491 19.02 -17.64 -1.43
N LYS A 492 17.72 -17.35 -1.36
CA LYS A 492 17.21 -15.99 -1.10
C LYS A 492 17.78 -15.42 0.21
N GLY A 493 18.36 -14.23 0.16
CA GLY A 493 18.91 -13.55 1.33
C GLY A 493 20.32 -13.98 1.74
N GLU A 494 20.88 -15.03 1.14
CA GLU A 494 22.26 -15.44 1.39
C GLU A 494 23.25 -14.44 0.78
N VAL A 495 24.47 -14.40 1.30
CA VAL A 495 25.55 -13.53 0.79
C VAL A 495 26.83 -14.35 0.74
N ALA A 496 27.66 -14.10 -0.28
CA ALA A 496 29.00 -14.65 -0.36
C ALA A 496 30.00 -13.61 -0.85
N ASP A 497 31.26 -13.76 -0.45
CA ASP A 497 32.36 -12.96 -0.97
C ASP A 497 32.59 -13.26 -2.47
N ILE A 498 33.07 -12.26 -3.23
CA ILE A 498 33.28 -12.39 -4.67
C ILE A 498 34.22 -13.56 -5.03
N ALA A 499 35.20 -13.90 -4.18
CA ALA A 499 36.11 -15.02 -4.44
C ALA A 499 35.48 -16.41 -4.28
N ALA A 500 34.34 -16.51 -3.58
CA ALA A 500 33.62 -17.76 -3.40
C ALA A 500 32.86 -18.20 -4.66
N PHE A 501 32.57 -17.27 -5.57
CA PHE A 501 31.88 -17.56 -6.83
C PHE A 501 32.80 -18.21 -7.86
N ALA A 502 32.22 -19.04 -8.71
CA ALA A 502 32.91 -19.62 -9.86
C ALA A 502 33.35 -18.50 -10.82
N PRO A 503 34.65 -18.37 -11.15
CA PRO A 503 35.17 -17.27 -11.96
C PRO A 503 34.45 -17.12 -13.30
N GLU A 504 34.14 -18.22 -13.98
CA GLU A 504 33.43 -18.25 -15.26
C GLU A 504 32.02 -17.64 -15.16
N ALA A 505 31.32 -17.83 -14.04
CA ALA A 505 30.01 -17.23 -13.82
C ALA A 505 30.11 -15.72 -13.56
N VAL A 506 31.13 -15.29 -12.82
CA VAL A 506 31.41 -13.87 -12.57
C VAL A 506 31.83 -13.16 -13.85
N LEU A 507 32.62 -13.80 -14.72
CA LEU A 507 33.13 -13.21 -15.96
C LEU A 507 32.04 -12.98 -17.03
N VAL A 508 30.80 -13.46 -16.83
CA VAL A 508 29.66 -13.09 -17.70
C VAL A 508 29.29 -11.61 -17.54
N TYR A 509 29.51 -11.06 -16.35
CA TYR A 509 29.15 -9.69 -16.04
C TYR A 509 30.22 -8.72 -16.56
N ARG A 510 29.80 -7.57 -17.09
CA ARG A 510 30.73 -6.51 -17.48
C ARG A 510 31.12 -5.68 -16.26
N THR A 511 30.15 -5.43 -15.39
CA THR A 511 30.27 -4.53 -14.24
C THR A 511 29.99 -5.29 -12.95
N LEU A 512 30.75 -5.03 -11.91
CA LEU A 512 30.46 -5.52 -10.55
C LEU A 512 30.20 -4.31 -9.66
N VAL A 513 29.12 -4.37 -8.88
CA VAL A 513 28.80 -3.38 -7.85
C VAL A 513 28.89 -4.10 -6.51
N LEU A 514 29.99 -3.88 -5.80
CA LEU A 514 30.35 -4.65 -4.60
C LEU A 514 30.34 -3.74 -3.38
N LEU A 515 29.87 -4.27 -2.25
CA LEU A 515 29.92 -3.54 -0.98
C LEU A 515 31.37 -3.25 -0.60
N ARG A 516 31.69 -1.99 -0.39
CA ARG A 516 32.98 -1.53 0.11
C ARG A 516 33.11 -1.95 1.57
N SER A 517 34.06 -2.83 1.84
CA SER A 517 34.41 -3.23 3.20
C SER A 517 35.92 -3.48 3.30
N ALA A 518 36.44 -3.58 4.53
CA ALA A 518 37.89 -3.74 4.76
C ALA A 518 38.42 -5.16 4.52
N GLY A 519 37.53 -6.16 4.39
CA GLY A 519 37.88 -7.58 4.25
C GLY A 519 37.42 -8.36 3.00
N PRO A 520 36.77 -7.79 1.96
CA PRO A 520 36.34 -8.56 0.81
C PRO A 520 37.53 -8.85 -0.11
N SER A 521 37.47 -9.99 -0.79
CA SER A 521 38.50 -10.35 -1.77
C SER A 521 38.44 -9.41 -2.97
N ARG A 522 39.59 -9.20 -3.63
CA ARG A 522 39.59 -8.50 -4.91
C ARG A 522 38.86 -9.35 -5.97
N PRO A 523 38.11 -8.72 -6.89
CA PRO A 523 37.56 -9.42 -8.04
C PRO A 523 38.65 -10.09 -8.89
N PRO A 524 38.27 -11.03 -9.80
CA PRO A 524 39.22 -11.63 -10.74
C PRO A 524 40.06 -10.58 -11.48
N ALA A 525 41.30 -10.91 -11.82
CA ALA A 525 42.26 -9.96 -12.42
C ALA A 525 41.80 -9.29 -13.72
N ALA A 526 40.77 -9.83 -14.39
CA ALA A 526 40.13 -9.22 -15.55
C ALA A 526 39.35 -7.93 -15.22
N TYR A 527 39.10 -7.65 -13.94
CA TYR A 527 38.36 -6.48 -13.48
C TYR A 527 39.30 -5.41 -12.92
N ARG A 528 39.02 -4.15 -13.26
CA ARG A 528 39.67 -2.97 -12.68
C ARG A 528 38.64 -2.12 -11.94
N LEU A 529 39.07 -1.54 -10.82
CA LEU A 529 38.26 -0.56 -10.08
C LEU A 529 38.15 0.71 -10.95
N VAL A 530 36.93 1.09 -11.30
CA VAL A 530 36.67 2.30 -12.09
C VAL A 530 36.07 3.43 -11.24
N TRP A 531 35.48 3.09 -10.09
CA TRP A 531 34.95 4.05 -9.14
C TRP A 531 34.82 3.45 -7.75
N SER A 532 34.95 4.29 -6.72
CA SER A 532 34.81 3.92 -5.33
C SER A 532 34.03 5.01 -4.59
N GLY A 533 32.97 4.61 -3.92
CA GLY A 533 32.09 5.45 -3.11
C GLY A 533 32.28 5.22 -1.62
N SER A 534 31.30 5.64 -0.82
CA SER A 534 31.31 5.42 0.62
C SER A 534 30.88 3.99 0.97
N PHE A 535 29.95 3.43 0.20
CA PHE A 535 29.33 2.14 0.46
C PHE A 535 29.67 1.09 -0.61
N TYR A 536 29.95 1.48 -1.84
CA TYR A 536 30.14 0.58 -2.96
C TYR A 536 31.40 0.89 -3.77
N ASP A 537 31.97 -0.17 -4.33
CA ASP A 537 33.00 -0.10 -5.36
C ASP A 537 32.43 -0.63 -6.67
N VAL A 538 32.73 0.06 -7.77
CA VAL A 538 32.36 -0.34 -9.13
C VAL A 538 33.60 -0.82 -9.86
N TRP A 539 33.55 -2.09 -10.28
CA TRP A 539 34.62 -2.74 -11.03
C TRP A 539 34.13 -3.07 -12.43
N GLN A 540 35.00 -2.93 -13.42
CA GLN A 540 34.68 -3.25 -14.81
C GLN A 540 35.71 -4.15 -15.42
N ARG A 541 35.21 -5.10 -16.22
CA ARG A 541 36.05 -5.98 -17.01
C ARG A 541 36.72 -5.18 -18.13
N SER A 542 38.05 -5.28 -18.22
CA SER A 542 38.88 -4.63 -19.23
C SER A 542 38.87 -5.33 -20.58
#